data_AF-A0A2E4IRV9-F1
#
_entry.id   AF-A0A2E4IRV9-F1
#
_cell.length_a   1.000
_cell.length_b   1.000
_cell.length_c   1.000
_cell.angle_alpha   90.00
_cell.angle_beta   90.00
_cell.angle_gamma   90.00
#
_symmetry.space_group_name_H-M   'P 1'
#
loop_
_entity.id
_entity.type
_entity.pdbx_description
1 polymer ?
#
loop_
_entity_poly.entity_id
_entity_poly.type
_entity_poly.pdbx_seq_one_letter_code
_entity_poly.pdbx_strand_id
1 'polypeptide(L)'
;MKFAFYPGCVARGAAPELYKSTMLVVDKLGIELEEIEKAACTGAGVLQEKNQKLGDVLNIRTLALAEEMGLSIMTICSTCQGVISQANHRVVNNPEYLEEINKELEKEGLHYSGKTEVKHLLWILLEDIGIKTLQDMFNIDLSGFNFAPFYGCYLIRPSDALGLTKNP
;
A
#
# COMPACT_ATOMS: atom_id res chain seq x y z
N MET A 1 10.35 12.91 -2.71
CA MET A 1 10.31 11.41 -2.76
C MET A 1 9.22 11.00 -3.74
N LYS A 2 9.35 9.86 -4.44
CA LYS A 2 8.40 9.45 -5.48
C LYS A 2 7.88 8.03 -5.23
N PHE A 3 6.57 7.81 -5.40
CA PHE A 3 5.92 6.51 -5.20
C PHE A 3 4.96 6.16 -6.33
N ALA A 4 4.80 4.85 -6.57
CA ALA A 4 3.69 4.31 -7.33
C ALA A 4 2.43 4.38 -6.46
N PHE A 5 1.43 5.17 -6.84
CA PHE A 5 0.25 5.41 -6.01
C PHE A 5 -0.86 4.40 -6.29
N TYR A 6 -1.23 3.66 -5.24
CA TYR A 6 -2.39 2.78 -5.22
C TYR A 6 -3.46 3.36 -4.25
N PRO A 7 -4.44 4.13 -4.77
CA PRO A 7 -5.47 4.77 -3.93
C PRO A 7 -6.47 3.78 -3.33
N GLY A 8 -6.57 2.57 -3.89
CA GLY A 8 -7.64 1.62 -3.60
C GLY A 8 -8.97 2.01 -4.25
N CYS A 9 -10.00 1.20 -4.03
CA CYS A 9 -11.31 1.37 -4.66
C CYS A 9 -12.20 2.40 -3.95
N VAL A 10 -12.15 2.46 -2.61
CA VAL A 10 -13.01 3.35 -1.79
C VAL A 10 -12.71 4.82 -2.07
N ALA A 11 -11.42 5.19 -2.12
CA ALA A 11 -11.00 6.56 -2.41
C ALA A 11 -11.33 7.03 -3.83
N ARG A 12 -11.63 6.10 -4.76
CA ARG A 12 -12.11 6.43 -6.12
C ARG A 12 -13.64 6.46 -6.23
N GLY A 13 -14.35 5.93 -5.23
CA GLY A 13 -15.79 5.67 -5.33
C GLY A 13 -16.56 6.19 -4.13
N ALA A 14 -16.58 5.41 -3.05
CA ALA A 14 -17.46 5.66 -1.90
C ALA A 14 -17.03 6.82 -0.99
N ALA A 15 -15.73 7.15 -0.96
CA ALA A 15 -15.17 8.25 -0.17
C ALA A 15 -14.13 9.04 -0.99
N PRO A 16 -14.56 9.73 -2.06
CA PRO A 16 -13.66 10.40 -3.02
C PRO A 16 -12.86 11.56 -2.40
N GLU A 17 -13.35 12.12 -1.30
CA GLU A 17 -12.65 13.13 -0.51
C GLU A 17 -11.30 12.63 0.04
N LEU A 18 -11.14 11.32 0.24
CA LEU A 18 -9.86 10.74 0.66
C LEU A 18 -8.78 10.93 -0.40
N TYR A 19 -9.13 10.74 -1.69
CA TYR A 19 -8.19 10.97 -2.79
C TYR A 19 -7.79 12.45 -2.85
N LYS A 20 -8.78 13.35 -2.86
CA LYS A 20 -8.52 14.81 -2.95
C LYS A 20 -7.69 15.32 -1.77
N SER A 21 -8.02 14.94 -0.55
CA SER A 21 -7.26 15.35 0.64
C SER A 21 -5.84 14.79 0.62
N THR A 22 -5.66 13.53 0.19
CA THR A 22 -4.33 12.93 -0.01
C THR A 22 -3.49 13.73 -0.99
N MET A 23 -4.02 14.07 -2.17
CA MET A 23 -3.27 14.83 -3.18
C MET A 23 -2.81 16.21 -2.70
N LEU A 24 -3.62 16.88 -1.87
CA LEU A 24 -3.24 18.17 -1.28
C LEU A 24 -2.14 18.01 -0.21
N VAL A 25 -2.21 16.94 0.59
CA VAL A 25 -1.23 16.66 1.64
C VAL A 25 0.12 16.30 1.03
N VAL A 26 0.15 15.40 0.05
CA VAL A 26 1.39 14.94 -0.60
C VAL A 26 2.07 16.04 -1.40
N ASP A 27 1.31 16.91 -2.08
CA ASP A 27 1.83 18.08 -2.77
C ASP A 27 2.53 19.03 -1.80
N LYS A 28 1.87 19.35 -0.68
CA LYS A 28 2.45 20.21 0.37
C LYS A 28 3.72 19.59 0.98
N LEU A 29 3.82 18.27 1.03
CA LEU A 29 4.98 17.53 1.55
C LEU A 29 6.08 17.26 0.50
N GLY A 30 5.89 17.66 -0.76
CA GLY A 30 6.85 17.38 -1.84
C GLY A 30 6.98 15.88 -2.16
N ILE A 31 5.89 15.13 -1.98
CA ILE A 31 5.78 13.72 -2.35
C ILE A 31 5.17 13.63 -3.74
N GLU A 32 5.94 13.13 -4.70
CA GLU A 32 5.50 12.90 -6.06
C GLU A 32 4.81 11.54 -6.15
N LEU A 33 3.64 11.50 -6.80
CA LEU A 33 2.85 10.28 -6.97
C LEU A 33 2.67 9.99 -8.46
N GLU A 34 2.90 8.74 -8.83
CA GLU A 34 2.57 8.22 -10.15
C GLU A 34 1.57 7.08 -9.99
N GLU A 35 0.35 7.26 -10.48
CA GLU A 35 -0.74 6.32 -10.21
C GLU A 35 -0.60 5.01 -10.99
N ILE A 36 -0.85 3.87 -10.32
CA ILE A 36 -0.89 2.55 -10.98
C ILE A 36 -2.27 2.35 -11.62
N GLU A 37 -2.49 2.95 -12.79
CA GLU A 37 -3.81 2.97 -13.47
C GLU A 37 -4.37 1.57 -13.76
N LYS A 38 -3.49 0.59 -14.03
CA LYS A 38 -3.87 -0.79 -14.38
C LYS A 38 -4.12 -1.68 -13.16
N ALA A 39 -3.97 -1.18 -11.93
CA ALA A 39 -4.11 -1.99 -10.73
C ALA A 39 -5.58 -2.39 -10.49
N ALA A 40 -5.79 -3.66 -10.15
CA ALA A 40 -7.11 -4.18 -9.80
C ALA A 40 -7.39 -3.98 -8.30
N CYS A 41 -8.64 -4.21 -7.88
CA CYS A 41 -9.00 -4.25 -6.46
C CYS A 41 -8.26 -5.39 -5.74
N THR A 42 -7.84 -5.16 -4.49
CA THR A 42 -7.14 -6.17 -3.66
C THR A 42 -8.03 -7.34 -3.24
N GLY A 43 -9.36 -7.19 -3.36
CA GLY A 43 -10.36 -8.15 -2.87
C GLY A 43 -10.66 -8.05 -1.39
N ALA A 44 -10.05 -7.09 -0.68
CA ALA A 44 -10.27 -6.80 0.74
C ALA A 44 -10.17 -8.01 1.68
N GLY A 45 -9.36 -9.02 1.33
CA GLY A 45 -9.23 -10.27 2.08
C GLY A 45 -10.27 -11.34 1.73
N VAL A 46 -11.45 -10.94 1.25
CA VAL A 46 -12.57 -11.85 0.92
C VAL A 46 -12.23 -12.76 -0.27
N LEU A 47 -11.51 -12.24 -1.26
CA LEU A 47 -11.07 -13.06 -2.38
C LEU A 47 -10.10 -14.14 -1.93
N GLN A 48 -9.19 -13.83 -1.02
CA GLN A 48 -8.18 -14.76 -0.49
C GLN A 48 -8.82 -15.86 0.34
N GLU A 49 -9.86 -15.53 1.12
CA GLU A 49 -10.66 -16.51 1.87
C GLU A 49 -11.32 -17.54 0.95
N LYS A 50 -11.78 -17.10 -0.23
CA LYS A 50 -12.45 -18.01 -1.19
C LYS A 50 -11.47 -18.75 -2.09
N ASN A 51 -10.45 -18.06 -2.59
CA ASN A 51 -9.41 -18.57 -3.48
C ASN A 51 -8.12 -17.76 -3.28
N GLN A 52 -7.24 -18.27 -2.41
CA GLN A 52 -5.99 -17.61 -2.05
C GLN A 52 -5.10 -17.35 -3.27
N LYS A 53 -4.94 -18.34 -4.16
CA LYS A 53 -4.09 -18.17 -5.36
C LYS A 53 -4.60 -17.04 -6.24
N LEU A 54 -5.91 -16.98 -6.51
CA LEU A 54 -6.48 -15.88 -7.29
C LEU A 54 -6.25 -14.52 -6.63
N GLY A 55 -6.48 -14.44 -5.32
CA GLY A 55 -6.21 -13.22 -4.56
C GLY A 55 -4.74 -12.81 -4.62
N ASP A 56 -3.82 -13.77 -4.50
CA ASP A 56 -2.38 -13.52 -4.57
C ASP A 56 -1.96 -13.06 -5.96
N VAL A 57 -2.41 -13.70 -7.04
CA VAL A 57 -2.12 -13.26 -8.42
C VAL A 57 -2.50 -11.80 -8.62
N LEU A 58 -3.69 -11.37 -8.18
CA LEU A 58 -4.15 -9.99 -8.35
C LEU A 58 -3.31 -8.96 -7.56
N ASN A 59 -2.91 -9.32 -6.34
CA ASN A 59 -2.13 -8.41 -5.49
C ASN A 59 -0.65 -8.38 -5.91
N ILE A 60 -0.06 -9.51 -6.28
CA ILE A 60 1.31 -9.58 -6.82
C ILE A 60 1.39 -8.89 -8.18
N ARG A 61 0.36 -9.00 -9.03
CA ARG A 61 0.26 -8.21 -10.27
C ARG A 61 0.40 -6.70 -10.02
N THR A 62 -0.18 -6.20 -8.94
CA THR A 62 -0.07 -4.78 -8.55
C THR A 62 1.37 -4.42 -8.13
N LEU A 63 2.05 -5.32 -7.41
CA LEU A 63 3.46 -5.15 -7.06
C LEU A 63 4.38 -5.22 -8.28
N ALA A 64 4.10 -6.10 -9.24
CA ALA A 64 4.82 -6.21 -10.50
C ALA A 64 4.72 -4.94 -11.34
N LEU A 65 3.52 -4.36 -11.44
CA LEU A 65 3.31 -3.08 -12.14
C LEU A 65 4.13 -1.94 -11.52
N ALA A 66 4.18 -1.86 -10.18
CA ALA A 66 5.03 -0.89 -9.50
C ALA A 66 6.53 -1.19 -9.66
N GLU A 67 6.91 -2.47 -9.77
CA GLU A 67 8.28 -2.88 -10.06
C GLU A 67 8.74 -2.43 -11.45
N GLU A 68 7.88 -2.56 -12.48
CA GLU A 68 8.15 -2.02 -13.82
C GLU A 68 8.35 -0.50 -13.83
N MET A 69 7.65 0.21 -12.94
CA MET A 69 7.83 1.65 -12.73
C MET A 69 9.12 1.98 -11.96
N GLY A 70 9.76 0.98 -11.34
CA GLY A 70 10.93 1.17 -10.47
C GLY A 70 10.61 1.91 -9.17
N LEU A 71 9.37 1.83 -8.67
CA LEU A 71 8.88 2.59 -7.52
C LEU A 71 8.25 1.68 -6.47
N SER A 72 8.45 2.01 -5.20
CA SER A 72 7.65 1.43 -4.10
C SER A 72 6.21 1.95 -4.17
N ILE A 73 5.27 1.13 -3.69
CA ILE A 73 3.86 1.49 -3.64
C ILE A 73 3.58 2.36 -2.41
N MET A 74 2.88 3.47 -2.63
CA MET A 74 2.17 4.18 -1.58
C MET A 74 0.68 3.88 -1.65
N THR A 75 0.06 3.59 -0.50
CA THR A 75 -1.40 3.48 -0.38
C THR A 75 -1.95 4.27 0.81
N ILE A 76 -3.23 4.63 0.76
CA ILE A 76 -3.98 5.30 1.84
C ILE A 76 -5.05 4.41 2.49
N CYS A 77 -5.02 3.12 2.13
CA CYS A 77 -6.02 2.14 2.54
C CYS A 77 -5.33 1.06 3.38
N SER A 78 -5.63 1.01 4.69
CA SER A 78 -5.04 0.04 5.61
C SER A 78 -5.31 -1.40 5.20
N THR A 79 -6.54 -1.71 4.75
CA THR A 79 -6.88 -3.05 4.20
C THR A 79 -6.05 -3.37 2.97
N CYS A 80 -5.83 -2.41 2.08
CA CYS A 80 -5.08 -2.60 0.85
C CYS A 80 -3.61 -2.89 1.16
N GLN A 81 -3.00 -2.10 2.06
CA GLN A 81 -1.67 -2.36 2.61
C GLN A 81 -1.58 -3.79 3.11
N GLY A 82 -2.40 -4.18 4.08
CA GLY A 82 -2.27 -5.47 4.73
C GLY A 82 -2.55 -6.66 3.80
N VAL A 83 -3.47 -6.55 2.84
CA VAL A 83 -3.74 -7.62 1.88
C VAL A 83 -2.58 -7.79 0.88
N ILE A 84 -2.05 -6.68 0.35
CA ILE A 84 -0.89 -6.72 -0.55
C ILE A 84 0.34 -7.24 0.19
N SER A 85 0.61 -6.75 1.39
CA SER A 85 1.72 -7.19 2.24
C SER A 85 1.65 -8.70 2.55
N GLN A 86 0.46 -9.24 2.84
CA GLN A 86 0.28 -10.67 3.08
C GLN A 86 0.54 -11.52 1.82
N ALA A 87 0.08 -11.07 0.65
CA ALA A 87 0.39 -11.76 -0.60
C ALA A 87 1.90 -11.75 -0.87
N ASN A 88 2.55 -10.59 -0.69
CA ASN A 88 3.99 -10.44 -0.85
C ASN A 88 4.77 -11.35 0.11
N HIS A 89 4.35 -11.38 1.39
CA HIS A 89 4.96 -12.22 2.41
C HIS A 89 4.88 -13.72 2.05
N ARG A 90 3.78 -14.17 1.44
CA ARG A 90 3.67 -15.58 0.99
C ARG A 90 4.64 -15.90 -0.14
N VAL A 91 4.74 -15.06 -1.17
CA VAL A 91 5.59 -15.34 -2.34
C VAL A 91 7.08 -15.16 -2.04
N VAL A 92 7.46 -14.13 -1.28
CA VAL A 92 8.88 -13.88 -0.94
C VAL A 92 9.47 -15.00 -0.08
N ASN A 93 8.65 -15.63 0.76
CA ASN A 93 9.08 -16.76 1.59
C ASN A 93 8.93 -18.13 0.90
N ASN A 94 8.44 -18.18 -0.34
CA ASN A 94 8.26 -19.42 -1.09
C ASN A 94 8.59 -19.21 -2.59
N PRO A 95 9.86 -19.42 -2.99
CA PRO A 95 10.31 -19.21 -4.37
C PRO A 95 9.55 -20.06 -5.41
N GLU A 96 9.13 -21.28 -5.06
CA GLU A 96 8.34 -22.13 -5.96
C GLU A 96 6.96 -21.53 -6.20
N TYR A 97 6.34 -20.96 -5.15
CA TYR A 97 5.05 -20.28 -5.27
C TYR A 97 5.18 -18.95 -6.01
N LEU A 98 6.26 -18.19 -5.80
CA LEU A 98 6.54 -16.99 -6.60
C LEU A 98 6.61 -17.33 -8.10
N GLU A 99 7.31 -18.41 -8.45
CA GLU A 99 7.42 -18.88 -9.84
C GLU A 99 6.06 -19.31 -10.40
N GLU A 100 5.22 -19.97 -9.60
CA GLU A 100 3.85 -20.31 -9.99
C GLU A 100 2.99 -19.05 -10.28
N ILE A 101 3.12 -18.01 -9.45
CA ILE A 101 2.42 -16.74 -9.66
C ILE A 101 2.97 -16.01 -10.89
N ASN A 102 4.29 -16.00 -11.10
CA ASN A 102 4.92 -15.37 -12.26
C ASN A 102 4.43 -15.99 -13.59
N LYS A 103 4.16 -17.29 -13.65
CA LYS A 103 3.54 -17.93 -14.84
C LYS A 103 2.14 -17.38 -15.17
N GLU A 104 1.40 -16.92 -14.16
CA GLU A 104 0.12 -16.24 -14.41
C GLU A 104 0.35 -14.81 -14.92
N LEU A 105 1.36 -14.11 -14.38
CA LEU A 105 1.72 -12.74 -14.77
C LEU A 105 2.32 -12.65 -16.18
N GLU A 106 3.04 -13.67 -16.63
CA GLU A 106 3.63 -13.77 -17.97
C GLU A 106 2.59 -13.59 -19.08
N LYS A 107 1.33 -13.98 -18.83
CA LYS A 107 0.21 -13.80 -19.77
C LYS A 107 -0.07 -12.33 -20.09
N GLU A 108 0.35 -11.43 -19.20
CA GLU A 108 0.27 -9.97 -19.36
C GLU A 108 1.64 -9.32 -19.60
N GLY A 109 2.70 -10.13 -19.79
CA GLY A 109 4.08 -9.64 -19.95
C GLY A 109 4.72 -9.12 -18.67
N LEU A 110 4.17 -9.44 -17.50
CA LEU A 110 4.64 -8.97 -16.20
C LEU A 110 5.53 -10.02 -15.53
N HIS A 111 6.45 -9.57 -14.68
CA HIS A 111 7.27 -10.40 -13.81
C HIS A 111 7.48 -9.71 -12.45
N TYR A 112 7.47 -10.47 -11.37
CA TYR A 112 7.72 -9.95 -10.02
C TYR A 112 8.94 -10.62 -9.39
N SER A 113 9.90 -9.82 -8.91
CA SER A 113 11.13 -10.34 -8.30
C SER A 113 11.10 -10.38 -6.77
N GLY A 114 10.01 -9.93 -6.14
CA GLY A 114 9.88 -9.93 -4.68
C GLY A 114 10.44 -8.68 -3.99
N LYS A 115 10.75 -7.62 -4.74
CA LYS A 115 11.47 -6.44 -4.22
C LYS A 115 10.60 -5.22 -3.96
N THR A 116 9.41 -5.16 -4.54
CA THR A 116 8.53 -4.00 -4.37
C THR A 116 7.98 -3.94 -2.95
N GLU A 117 8.19 -2.81 -2.31
CA GLU A 117 7.60 -2.51 -1.00
C GLU A 117 6.26 -1.81 -1.17
N VAL A 118 5.34 -2.08 -0.25
CA VAL A 118 4.07 -1.36 -0.12
C VAL A 118 4.08 -0.65 1.23
N LYS A 119 3.82 0.65 1.22
CA LYS A 119 3.84 1.48 2.43
C LYS A 119 2.58 2.34 2.51
N HIS A 120 1.95 2.34 3.68
CA HIS A 120 0.81 3.21 3.94
C HIS A 120 1.28 4.65 4.18
N LEU A 121 0.51 5.65 3.72
CA LEU A 121 0.84 7.07 3.90
C LEU A 121 1.18 7.43 5.35
N LEU A 122 0.43 6.90 6.33
CA LEU A 122 0.74 7.11 7.76
C LEU A 122 2.20 6.77 8.10
N TRP A 123 2.72 5.65 7.61
CA TRP A 123 4.09 5.23 7.89
C TRP A 123 5.10 6.10 7.15
N ILE A 124 4.78 6.55 5.93
CA ILE A 124 5.62 7.52 5.21
C ILE A 124 5.72 8.83 5.99
N LEU A 125 4.60 9.32 6.53
CA LEU A 125 4.56 10.53 7.35
C LEU A 125 5.42 10.37 8.62
N LEU A 126 5.34 9.23 9.30
CA LEU A 126 6.06 9.01 10.56
C LEU A 126 7.55 8.72 10.36
N GLU A 127 7.88 7.84 9.41
CA GLU A 127 9.24 7.30 9.26
C GLU A 127 10.08 8.08 8.25
N ASP A 128 9.50 8.51 7.13
CA ASP A 128 10.25 9.11 6.03
C ASP A 128 10.26 10.65 6.13
N ILE A 129 9.16 11.25 6.58
CA ILE A 129 9.06 12.71 6.80
C ILE A 129 9.46 13.09 8.24
N GLY A 130 8.98 12.34 9.22
CA GLY A 130 9.26 12.54 10.63
C GLY A 130 8.32 13.54 11.31
N ILE A 131 7.96 13.24 12.56
CA ILE A 131 6.98 14.02 13.36
C ILE A 131 7.36 15.49 13.47
N LYS A 132 8.65 15.80 13.71
CA LYS A 132 9.11 17.18 13.87
C LYS A 132 8.85 18.01 12.62
N THR A 133 9.23 17.50 11.45
CA THR A 133 9.00 18.15 10.16
C THR A 133 7.52 18.40 9.93
N LEU A 134 6.66 17.43 10.26
CA LEU A 134 5.20 17.59 10.14
C LEU A 134 4.67 18.71 11.03
N GLN A 135 5.11 18.77 12.28
CA GLN A 135 4.70 19.80 13.25
C GLN A 135 5.06 21.20 12.76
N ASP A 136 6.25 21.38 12.18
CA ASP A 136 6.70 22.67 11.64
C ASP A 136 5.86 23.14 10.44
N MET A 137 5.09 22.26 9.80
CA MET A 137 4.22 22.57 8.65
C MET A 137 2.76 22.84 9.03
N PHE A 138 2.38 22.63 10.28
CA PHE A 138 1.03 22.87 10.76
C PHE A 138 0.73 24.38 10.79
N ASN A 139 -0.36 24.76 10.12
CA ASN A 139 -0.81 26.15 10.02
C ASN A 139 -2.17 26.39 10.70
N ILE A 140 -2.79 25.33 11.22
CA ILE A 140 -4.05 25.36 11.94
C ILE A 140 -3.85 24.57 13.23
N ASP A 141 -4.11 25.20 14.36
CA ASP A 141 -4.11 24.53 15.65
C ASP A 141 -5.44 23.78 15.85
N LEU A 142 -5.33 22.49 16.16
CA LEU A 142 -6.46 21.61 16.45
C LEU A 142 -6.46 21.12 17.92
N SER A 143 -5.65 21.72 18.79
CA SER A 143 -5.51 21.35 20.21
C SER A 143 -6.82 21.38 21.01
N GLY A 144 -7.83 22.13 20.56
CA GLY A 144 -9.17 22.18 21.15
C GLY A 144 -10.08 20.99 20.80
N PHE A 145 -9.65 20.09 19.90
CA PHE A 145 -10.43 18.92 19.49
C PHE A 145 -9.94 17.66 20.19
N ASN A 146 -10.87 16.76 20.51
CA ASN A 146 -10.56 15.41 20.96
C ASN A 146 -10.57 14.44 19.78
N PHE A 147 -9.51 13.65 19.64
CA PHE A 147 -9.37 12.65 18.59
C PHE A 147 -9.43 11.23 19.17
N ALA A 148 -10.18 10.34 18.51
CA ALA A 148 -10.20 8.91 18.81
C ALA A 148 -9.54 8.16 17.64
N PRO A 149 -8.20 7.96 17.65
CA PRO A 149 -7.51 7.34 16.53
C PRO A 149 -7.94 5.88 16.35
N PHE A 150 -8.27 5.51 15.12
CA PHE A 150 -8.58 4.14 14.72
C PHE A 150 -7.58 3.66 13.68
N TYR A 151 -6.62 2.83 14.09
CA TYR A 151 -5.58 2.30 13.20
C TYR A 151 -6.11 1.28 12.18
N GLY A 152 -7.20 0.58 12.53
CA GLY A 152 -7.67 -0.58 11.79
C GLY A 152 -6.76 -1.81 11.95
N CYS A 153 -7.30 -3.00 11.70
CA CYS A 153 -6.57 -4.25 11.94
C CYS A 153 -5.41 -4.46 10.96
N TYR A 154 -5.63 -4.19 9.67
CA TYR A 154 -4.68 -4.49 8.59
C TYR A 154 -3.46 -3.55 8.54
N LEU A 155 -3.47 -2.47 9.33
CA LEU A 155 -2.31 -1.58 9.42
C LEU A 155 -1.26 -2.09 10.42
N ILE A 156 -1.66 -2.98 11.33
CA ILE A 156 -0.82 -3.48 12.42
C ILE A 156 -0.75 -5.02 12.50
N ARG A 157 -1.62 -5.73 11.77
CA ARG A 157 -1.71 -7.20 11.78
C ARG A 157 -1.89 -7.79 10.37
N PRO A 158 -1.30 -8.97 10.08
CA PRO A 158 -0.33 -9.68 10.93
C PRO A 158 1.05 -9.01 10.85
N SER A 159 1.71 -8.85 12.00
CA SER A 159 2.86 -7.95 12.15
C SER A 159 4.11 -8.41 11.39
N ASP A 160 4.24 -9.72 11.15
CA ASP A 160 5.29 -10.33 10.33
C ASP A 160 5.16 -9.96 8.85
N ALA A 161 3.95 -10.09 8.28
CA ALA A 161 3.68 -9.72 6.89
C ALA A 161 3.85 -8.21 6.65
N LEU A 162 3.61 -7.39 7.68
CA LEU A 162 3.76 -5.93 7.63
C LEU A 162 5.20 -5.46 7.93
N GLY A 163 6.12 -6.37 8.28
CA GLY A 163 7.51 -6.01 8.60
C GLY A 163 7.70 -5.26 9.92
N LEU A 164 6.67 -5.17 10.76
CA LEU A 164 6.70 -4.44 12.05
C LEU A 164 7.58 -5.12 13.10
N THR A 165 7.98 -6.37 12.90
CA THR A 165 8.97 -7.03 13.76
C THR A 165 10.39 -6.47 13.59
N LYS A 166 10.67 -5.79 12.45
CA LYS A 166 11.97 -5.18 12.15
C LYS A 166 12.03 -3.71 12.57
N ASN A 167 10.90 -3.02 12.53
CA ASN A 167 10.71 -1.62 12.93
C ASN A 167 9.44 -1.53 13.82
N PRO A 168 9.55 -1.82 15.13
CA PRO A 168 8.41 -1.93 16.05
C PRO A 168 7.77 -0.58 16.40
#